data_AF-A0AAV8ZGU3-F1
#
_entry.id   AF-A0AAV8ZGU3-F1
#
_cell.length_a   1.000
_cell.length_b   1.000
_cell.length_c   1.000
_cell.angle_alpha   90.00
_cell.angle_beta   90.00
_cell.angle_gamma   90.00
#
_symmetry.space_group_name_H-M   'P 1'
#
loop_
_entity.id
_entity.type
_entity.pdbx_description
1 polymer ?
#
loop_
_entity_poly.entity_id
_entity_poly.type
_entity_poly.pdbx_seq_one_letter_code
_entity_poly.pdbx_strand_id
1 'polypeptide(L)'
;MDVETYMYLLNLVTPYIQKQDTCMRKAISPHERLSATLRFLATGRSYKDMEYTTIMSKQALSEIIPDTCEAIYKVLKKNYLKNK
;
A
#
# COMPACT_ATOMS: atom_id res chain seq x y z
N MET A 1 -13.46 -2.38 5.96
CA MET A 1 -13.30 -0.95 5.65
C MET A 1 -14.36 -0.62 4.61
N ASP A 2 -15.18 0.39 4.87
CA ASP A 2 -16.13 0.89 3.88
C ASP A 2 -15.39 1.62 2.74
N VAL A 3 -16.11 1.90 1.66
CA VAL A 3 -15.54 2.49 0.44
C VAL A 3 -15.02 3.91 0.67
N GLU A 4 -15.73 4.72 1.46
CA GLU A 4 -15.36 6.12 1.70
C GLU A 4 -14.06 6.23 2.49
N THR A 5 -13.94 5.44 3.57
CA THR A 5 -12.71 5.36 4.36
C THR A 5 -11.52 4.90 3.51
N TYR A 6 -11.74 3.92 2.63
CA TYR A 6 -10.69 3.44 1.72
C TYR A 6 -10.24 4.53 0.74
N MET A 7 -11.19 5.21 0.08
CA MET A 7 -10.88 6.27 -0.88
C MET A 7 -10.21 7.47 -0.21
N TYR A 8 -10.65 7.83 1.00
CA TYR A 8 -10.01 8.87 1.80
C TYR A 8 -8.55 8.53 2.09
N LEU A 9 -8.27 7.31 2.60
CA LEU A 9 -6.91 6.87 2.86
C LEU A 9 -6.08 6.83 1.58
N LEU A 10 -6.64 6.31 0.48
CA LEU A 10 -6.00 6.25 -0.84
C LEU A 10 -5.56 7.64 -1.31
N ASN A 11 -6.43 8.64 -1.20
CA ASN A 11 -6.09 10.02 -1.58
C ASN A 11 -4.94 10.59 -0.75
N LEU A 12 -4.90 10.30 0.56
CA LEU A 12 -3.82 10.75 1.42
C LEU A 12 -2.48 10.10 1.08
N VAL A 13 -2.46 8.79 0.82
CA VAL A 13 -1.21 8.04 0.59
C VAL A 13 -0.70 8.15 -0.85
N THR A 14 -1.58 8.38 -1.82
CA THR A 14 -1.25 8.48 -3.26
C THR A 14 0.00 9.32 -3.56
N PRO A 15 0.14 10.57 -3.07
CA PRO A 15 1.33 11.39 -3.36
C PRO A 15 2.65 10.78 -2.85
N TYR A 16 2.61 9.81 -1.92
CA TYR A 16 3.80 9.15 -1.38
C TYR A 16 4.10 7.81 -2.03
N ILE A 17 3.08 7.12 -2.58
CA ILE A 17 3.23 5.75 -3.11
C ILE A 17 3.09 5.67 -4.62
N GLN A 18 2.71 6.75 -5.31
CA GLN A 18 2.63 6.79 -6.76
C GLN A 18 4.03 6.70 -7.37
N LYS A 19 4.18 5.80 -8.34
CA LYS A 19 5.39 5.64 -9.15
C LYS A 19 5.09 6.05 -10.59
N GLN A 20 6.13 6.42 -11.33
CA GLN A 20 6.03 6.79 -12.74
C GLN A 20 6.09 5.55 -13.62
N ASP A 21 5.31 5.57 -14.71
CA ASP A 21 5.41 4.57 -15.76
C ASP A 21 6.78 4.65 -16.46
N THR A 22 7.27 3.50 -16.90
CA THR A 22 8.49 3.42 -17.71
C THR A 22 8.13 2.96 -19.12
N CYS A 23 9.03 3.19 -20.09
CA CYS A 23 8.84 2.70 -21.47
C CYS A 23 8.67 1.17 -21.54
N MET A 24 9.18 0.42 -20.57
CA MET A 24 9.14 -1.05 -20.57
C MET A 24 7.95 -1.61 -19.77
N ARG A 25 7.49 -0.92 -18.72
CA ARG A 25 6.43 -1.43 -17.84
C ARG A 25 5.66 -0.28 -17.18
N LYS A 26 4.34 -0.46 -17.07
CA LYS A 26 3.48 0.37 -16.23
C LYS A 26 3.77 0.18 -14.75
N ALA A 27 3.79 1.27 -14.01
CA ALA A 27 3.90 1.26 -12.57
C ALA A 27 2.68 0.57 -11.94
N ILE A 28 2.89 -0.11 -10.82
CA ILE A 28 1.80 -0.63 -10.00
C ILE A 28 1.07 0.57 -9.40
N SER A 29 -0.24 0.62 -9.59
CA SER A 29 -1.04 1.79 -9.21
C SER A 29 -1.06 1.98 -7.69
N PRO A 30 -1.28 3.23 -7.20
CA PRO A 30 -1.47 3.49 -5.77
C PRO A 30 -2.58 2.62 -5.15
N HIS A 31 -3.65 2.36 -5.89
CA HIS A 31 -4.76 1.50 -5.48
C HIS A 31 -4.30 0.06 -5.21
N GLU A 32 -3.54 -0.52 -6.15
CA GLU A 32 -3.01 -1.88 -6.01
C GLU A 32 -2.01 -1.97 -4.86
N ARG A 33 -1.10 -1.00 -4.74
CA ARG A 33 -0.11 -0.92 -3.65
C ARG A 33 -0.79 -0.86 -2.28
N LEU A 34 -1.80 0.00 -2.14
CA LEU A 34 -2.58 0.12 -0.90
C LEU A 34 -3.38 -1.15 -0.60
N SER A 35 -4.08 -1.70 -1.59
CA SER A 35 -4.88 -2.92 -1.44
C SER A 35 -4.05 -4.12 -1.00
N ALA A 36 -2.88 -4.32 -1.62
CA ALA A 36 -1.95 -5.39 -1.23
C ALA A 36 -1.47 -5.20 0.22
N THR A 37 -1.12 -3.97 0.60
CA THR A 37 -0.65 -3.66 1.95
C THR A 37 -1.74 -3.89 3.00
N LEU A 38 -2.97 -3.41 2.76
CA LEU A 38 -4.09 -3.65 3.68
C LEU A 38 -4.42 -5.13 3.82
N ARG A 39 -4.36 -5.90 2.72
CA ARG A 39 -4.53 -7.35 2.76
C ARG A 39 -3.46 -8.04 3.58
N PHE A 40 -2.19 -7.62 3.44
CA PHE A 40 -1.09 -8.14 4.25
C PHE A 40 -1.33 -7.86 5.73
N LEU A 41 -1.65 -6.62 6.09
CA LEU A 41 -1.91 -6.20 7.47
C LEU A 41 -3.11 -6.92 8.09
N ALA A 42 -4.17 -7.15 7.32
CA ALA A 42 -5.38 -7.83 7.79
C ALA A 42 -5.20 -9.35 7.98
N THR A 43 -4.33 -9.98 7.18
CA THR A 43 -4.20 -11.45 7.15
C THR A 43 -2.92 -11.98 7.79
N GLY A 44 -1.87 -11.16 7.90
CA GLY A 44 -0.55 -11.56 8.42
C GLY A 44 0.15 -12.65 7.61
N ARG A 45 -0.28 -12.90 6.36
CA ARG A 45 0.27 -13.97 5.52
C ARG A 45 1.65 -13.65 4.97
N SER A 46 2.39 -14.69 4.57
CA SER A 46 3.68 -14.49 3.93
C SER A 46 3.52 -13.86 2.54
N TYR A 47 4.55 -13.15 2.06
CA TYR A 47 4.56 -12.59 0.70
C TYR A 47 4.40 -13.64 -0.40
N LYS A 48 4.86 -14.88 -0.15
CA LYS A 48 4.72 -16.00 -1.10
C LYS A 48 3.26 -16.40 -1.26
N ASP A 49 2.48 -16.40 -0.18
CA ASP A 49 1.06 -16.73 -0.23
C ASP A 49 0.25 -15.62 -0.89
N MET A 50 0.74 -14.38 -0.80
CA MET A 50 0.06 -13.21 -1.36
C MET A 50 0.27 -13.05 -2.85
N GLU A 51 1.40 -13.51 -3.39
CA GLU A 51 1.79 -13.38 -4.80
C GLU A 51 0.67 -13.77 -5.78
N TYR A 52 -0.01 -14.90 -5.52
CA TYR A 52 -1.13 -15.36 -6.34
C TYR A 52 -2.39 -14.49 -6.20
N THR A 53 -2.65 -13.95 -5.00
CA THR A 53 -3.85 -13.16 -4.72
C THR A 53 -3.75 -11.72 -5.18
N THR A 54 -2.53 -11.19 -5.26
CA THR A 54 -2.24 -9.80 -5.64
C THR A 54 -1.72 -9.68 -7.07
N ILE A 55 -1.31 -10.79 -7.69
CA ILE A 55 -0.66 -10.82 -9.01
C ILE A 55 0.62 -9.95 -9.00
N MET A 56 1.29 -9.89 -7.85
CA MET A 56 2.54 -9.15 -7.64
C MET A 56 3.61 -10.10 -7.16
N SER A 57 4.82 -10.00 -7.72
CA SER A 57 5.90 -10.88 -7.30
C SER A 57 6.24 -10.66 -5.83
N LYS A 58 6.78 -11.71 -5.17
CA LYS A 58 7.29 -11.60 -3.80
C LYS A 58 8.26 -10.41 -3.63
N GLN A 59 9.11 -10.18 -4.63
CA GLN A 59 10.06 -9.07 -4.63
C GLN A 59 9.34 -7.71 -4.63
N ALA A 60 8.37 -7.52 -5.53
CA ALA A 60 7.59 -6.29 -5.56
C ALA A 60 6.83 -6.07 -4.24
N LEU A 61 6.22 -7.11 -3.67
CA LEU A 61 5.54 -7.02 -2.37
C LEU A 61 6.49 -6.61 -1.25
N SER A 62 7.72 -7.13 -1.25
CA SER A 62 8.73 -6.79 -0.23
C SER A 62 9.18 -5.33 -0.25
N GLU A 63 9.03 -4.64 -1.39
CA GLU A 63 9.28 -3.20 -1.51
C GLU A 63 8.01 -2.39 -1.25
N ILE A 64 6.88 -2.81 -1.82
CA ILE A 64 5.60 -2.08 -1.77
C ILE A 64 5.06 -2.00 -0.34
N ILE A 65 5.09 -3.10 0.41
CA ILE A 65 4.42 -3.18 1.71
C ILE A 65 5.08 -2.23 2.73
N PRO A 66 6.42 -2.26 2.93
CA PRO A 66 7.09 -1.30 3.80
C PRO A 66 6.90 0.15 3.37
N ASP A 67 7.06 0.45 2.07
CA ASP A 67 6.85 1.80 1.50
C ASP A 67 5.46 2.34 1.85
N THR A 68 4.45 1.49 1.67
CA THR A 68 3.06 1.89 1.87
C THR A 68 2.73 2.01 3.36
N CYS A 69 3.28 1.13 4.22
CA CYS A 69 3.16 1.25 5.66
C CYS A 69 3.75 2.57 6.18
N GLU A 70 4.92 2.97 5.70
CA GLU A 70 5.53 4.26 6.06
C GLU A 70 4.65 5.43 5.59
N ALA A 71 4.12 5.37 4.37
CA ALA A 71 3.19 6.39 3.87
C ALA A 71 1.92 6.49 4.73
N ILE A 72 1.30 5.37 5.09
CA ILE A 72 0.14 5.31 5.98
C ILE A 72 0.47 5.94 7.33
N TYR A 73 1.59 5.54 7.94
CA TYR A 73 2.03 6.10 9.22
C TYR A 73 2.22 7.62 9.12
N LYS A 74 2.89 8.10 8.08
CA LYS A 74 3.14 9.53 7.87
C LYS A 74 1.84 10.35 7.77
N VAL A 75 0.83 9.88 7.03
CA VAL A 75 -0.42 10.63 6.84
C VAL A 75 -1.36 10.53 8.04
N LEU A 76 -1.35 9.42 8.77
CA LEU A 76 -2.24 9.21 9.92
C LEU A 76 -1.64 9.70 11.24
N LYS A 77 -0.31 9.72 11.38
CA LYS A 77 0.37 10.09 12.63
C LYS A 77 -0.11 11.42 13.18
N LYS A 78 -0.21 12.45 12.33
CA LYS A 78 -0.60 13.80 12.75
C LYS A 78 -2.02 13.85 13.34
N ASN A 79 -2.94 13.06 12.81
CA ASN A 79 -4.36 13.16 13.12
C ASN A 79 -4.84 12.16 14.17
N TYR A 80 -4.16 11.00 14.29
CA TYR A 80 -4.68 9.86 15.06
C TYR A 80 -3.71 9.28 16.09
N LEU A 81 -2.40 9.54 15.97
CA LEU A 81 -1.42 9.02 16.92
C LEU A 81 -1.03 10.11 17.91
N LYS A 82 -1.13 9.80 19.21
CA LYS A 82 -0.67 10.71 20.27
C LYS A 82 0.85 10.83 20.16
N ASN A 83 1.35 12.05 19.94
CA ASN A 83 2.74 12.36 20.22
C ASN A 83 2.90 12.26 21.73
N LYS A 84 3.75 11.33 22.18
CA LYS A 84 4.09 11.16 23.60
C LYS A 84 5.07 12.24 24.03
#